data_AF-A0A435SY67-F1
#
_entry.id   AF-A0A435SY67-F1
#
_cell.length_a   1.000
_cell.length_b   1.000
_cell.length_c   1.000
_cell.angle_alpha   90.00
_cell.angle_beta   90.00
_cell.angle_gamma   90.00
#
_symmetry.space_group_name_H-M   'P 1'
#
loop_
_entity.id
_entity.type
_entity.pdbx_description
1 polymer ?
#
loop_
_entity_poly.entity_id
_entity_poly.type
_entity_poly.pdbx_seq_one_letter_code
_entity_poly.pdbx_strand_id
1 'polypeptide(L)' 'MDRKLQKAGEAVRRKVLGDDYVDRAIGNADDFSRPLQDMLNEYCWGTCWTDAALD' A
#
# COMPACT_ATOMS: atom_id res chain seq x y z
N MET A 1 -4.08 12.04 4.73
CA MET A 1 -3.72 10.62 4.66
C MET A 1 -3.99 9.99 6.00
N ASP A 2 -4.86 8.97 6.03
CA ASP A 2 -5.19 8.22 7.23
C ASP A 2 -4.08 7.19 7.51
N ARG A 3 -3.33 7.39 8.61
CA ARG A 3 -2.24 6.51 9.03
C ARG A 3 -2.70 5.08 9.30
N LYS A 4 -3.96 4.86 9.69
CA LYS A 4 -4.51 3.53 9.93
C LYS A 4 -4.70 2.78 8.62
N LEU A 5 -5.29 3.43 7.61
CA LEU A 5 -5.48 2.85 6.28
C LEU A 5 -4.15 2.53 5.62
N GLN A 6 -3.15 3.42 5.73
CA GLN A 6 -1.82 3.15 5.17
C GLN A 6 -1.15 1.93 5.79
N LYS A 7 -1.19 1.78 7.12
CA LYS A 7 -0.61 0.62 7.79
C LYS A 7 -1.33 -0.68 7.45
N ALA A 8 -2.66 -0.65 7.42
CA ALA A 8 -3.47 -1.81 7.04
C ALA A 8 -3.20 -2.20 5.57
N GLY A 9 -3.15 -1.22 4.68
CA GLY A 9 -2.84 -1.42 3.27
C GLY A 9 -1.45 -1.99 3.06
N GLU A 10 -0.42 -1.45 3.71
CA GLU A 10 0.93 -1.98 3.62
C GLU A 10 1.00 -3.44 4.10
N ALA A 11 0.32 -3.77 5.22
CA ALA A 11 0.29 -5.14 5.73
C ALA A 11 -0.35 -6.13 4.73
N VAL A 12 -1.49 -5.77 4.12
CA VAL A 12 -2.13 -6.61 3.10
C VAL A 12 -1.27 -6.69 1.83
N ARG A 13 -0.71 -5.57 1.39
CA ARG A 13 0.19 -5.50 0.23
C ARG A 13 1.39 -6.42 0.39
N ARG A 14 2.01 -6.45 1.59
CA ARG A 14 3.13 -7.35 1.93
C ARG A 14 2.69 -8.81 1.96
N LYS A 15 1.51 -9.11 2.51
CA LYS A 15 0.93 -10.47 2.48
C LYS A 15 0.74 -11.00 1.06
N VAL A 16 0.34 -10.15 0.11
CA VAL A 16 0.04 -10.54 -1.28
C VAL A 16 1.28 -10.55 -2.17
N LEU A 17 2.13 -9.52 -2.08
CA LEU A 17 3.26 -9.32 -3.00
C LEU A 17 4.63 -9.69 -2.41
N GLY A 18 4.71 -9.91 -1.10
CA GLY A 18 5.95 -10.19 -0.37
C GLY A 18 6.74 -8.93 0.01
N ASP A 19 7.54 -9.04 1.07
CA ASP A 19 8.31 -7.92 1.62
C ASP A 19 9.34 -7.37 0.64
N ASP A 20 10.12 -8.23 -0.01
CA ASP A 20 11.15 -7.81 -0.98
C ASP A 20 10.60 -6.94 -2.12
N TYR A 21 9.39 -7.24 -2.58
CA TYR A 21 8.73 -6.46 -3.63
C TYR A 21 8.30 -5.09 -3.10
N VAL A 22 7.66 -5.08 -1.93
CA VAL A 22 7.14 -3.85 -1.32
C VAL A 22 8.27 -2.90 -0.94
N ASP A 23 9.35 -3.43 -0.36
CA ASP A 23 10.53 -2.66 0.00
C ASP A 23 11.20 -2.05 -1.23
N ARG A 24 11.31 -2.81 -2.32
CA ARG A 24 11.82 -2.28 -3.60
C ARG A 24 10.91 -1.19 -4.17
N ALA A 25 9.59 -1.39 -4.13
CA ALA A 25 8.64 -0.42 -4.67
C ALA A 25 8.63 0.91 -3.90
N ILE A 26 8.75 0.85 -2.57
CA ILE A 26 8.83 2.05 -1.71
C ILE A 26 10.22 2.69 -1.80
N GLY A 27 11.27 1.88 -1.77
CA GLY A 27 12.67 2.34 -1.81
C GLY A 27 13.05 3.01 -3.13
N ASN A 28 12.48 2.56 -4.26
CA ASN A 28 12.74 3.15 -5.57
C ASN A 28 11.82 4.32 -5.92
N ALA A 29 10.87 4.71 -5.06
CA ALA A 29 10.01 5.85 -5.34
C ALA A 29 10.78 7.16 -5.18
N ASP A 30 10.78 7.94 -6.26
CA ASP A 30 11.31 9.31 -6.35
C ASP A 30 10.21 10.36 -6.14
N ASP A 31 10.56 11.65 -6.22
CA ASP A 31 9.62 12.75 -5.99
C ASP A 31 8.43 12.76 -6.96
N PHE A 32 8.61 12.23 -8.18
CA PHE A 32 7.55 12.13 -9.16
C PHE A 32 6.59 10.97 -8.85
N SER A 33 7.12 9.82 -8.44
CA SER A 33 6.36 8.58 -8.24
C SER A 33 5.85 8.37 -6.81
N ARG A 34 6.43 9.05 -5.82
CA ARG A 34 6.02 8.96 -4.40
C ARG A 34 4.52 9.28 -4.21
N PRO A 35 3.95 10.37 -4.77
CA PRO A 35 2.53 10.66 -4.59
C PRO A 35 1.62 9.52 -5.11
N LEU A 36 2.01 8.85 -6.19
CA LEU A 36 1.28 7.69 -6.73
C LEU A 36 1.41 6.48 -5.80
N GLN A 37 2.60 6.19 -5.26
CA GLN A 37 2.78 5.10 -4.29
C GLN A 37 1.92 5.32 -3.05
N ASP A 38 1.87 6.56 -2.53
CA ASP A 38 1.09 6.88 -1.35
C ASP A 38 -0.42 6.72 -1.63
N MET A 39 -0.89 7.20 -2.79
CA MET A 39 -2.28 7.01 -3.23
C MET A 39 -2.64 5.52 -3.37
N LEU A 40 -1.79 4.73 -4.04
CA LEU A 40 -2.00 3.29 -4.19
C LEU A 40 -2.06 2.60 -2.83
N ASN A 41 -1.17 2.96 -1.90
CA ASN A 41 -1.11 2.34 -0.59
C ASN A 41 -2.36 2.65 0.27
N GLU A 42 -2.89 3.87 0.19
CA GLU A 42 -4.07 4.27 0.97
C GLU A 42 -5.39 3.79 0.34
N TYR A 43 -5.60 4.02 -0.95
CA TYR A 43 -6.88 3.73 -1.58
C TYR A 43 -6.99 2.28 -2.05
N CYS A 44 -6.02 1.80 -2.83
CA CYS A 44 -6.10 0.43 -3.34
C CYS A 44 -5.86 -0.57 -2.22
N TRP A 45 -4.72 -0.48 -1.54
CA TRP A 45 -4.37 -1.46 -0.52
C TRP A 45 -5.09 -1.23 0.81
N GLY A 46 -5.18 0.02 1.25
CA GLY A 46 -5.71 0.38 2.57
C GLY A 46 -7.22 0.56 2.65
N THR A 47 -7.91 0.72 1.51
CA THR A 47 -9.38 0.83 1.48
C THR A 47 -9.99 -0.39 0.83
N CYS A 48 -9.69 -0.66 -0.44
CA CYS A 48 -10.33 -1.76 -1.17
C CYS A 48 -9.88 -3.14 -0.65
N TRP A 49 -8.58 -3.39 -0.56
CA TRP A 49 -8.06 -4.72 -0.18
C TRP A 49 -8.20 -5.08 1.31
N THR A 50 -8.61 -4.12 2.14
CA THR A 50 -8.94 -4.36 3.56
C THR A 50 -10.45 -4.37 3.81
N ASP A 51 -11.26 -4.26 2.77
CA ASP A 51 -12.72 -4.28 2.90
C ASP A 51 -13.19 -5.71 3.21
N ALA A 52 -13.75 -5.88 4.41
CA ALA A 52 -14.26 -7.17 4.88
C ALA A 52 -15.48 -7.67 4.07
N ALA A 53 -16.10 -6.82 3.24
CA ALA A 53 -17.16 -7.23 2.33
C ALA A 53 -16.64 -7.97 1.08
N LEU A 54 -15.33 -8.00 0.85
CA LEU A 54 -14.69 -8.64 -0.31
C LEU A 54 -14.03 -10.00 -0.01
N ASP A 55 -14.09 -10.47 1.25
CA ASP A 55 -13.75 -11.84 1.67
C ASP A 55 -14.94 -12.80 1.47
#